data_AF-A0A6A7L4H9-F1
#
_entry.id   AF-A0A6A7L4H9-F1
#
_cell.length_a   1.000
_cell.length_b   1.000
_cell.length_c   1.000
_cell.angle_alpha   90.00
_cell.angle_beta   90.00
_cell.angle_gamma   90.00
#
_symmetry.space_group_name_H-M   'P 1'
#
loop_
_entity.id
_entity.type
_entity.pdbx_description
1 polymer ?
#
loop_
_entity_poly.entity_id
_entity_poly.type
_entity_poly.pdbx_seq_one_letter_code
_entity_poly.pdbx_strand_id
1 'polypeptide(L)'
;MDATGLPSGTVYPILRRIDREALVSSRWESETEAHRAQRPLRRYYELTAAGERLLAESLSRYRALHEIVPRARRKIRPTRRPVTP
;
A
#
# COMPACT_ATOMS: atom_id res chain seq x y z
N MET A 1 -2.92 4.46 11.05
CA MET A 1 -4.18 3.81 10.58
C MET A 1 -5.30 4.81 10.31
N ASP A 2 -5.04 6.08 10.59
CA ASP A 2 -5.99 7.19 10.46
C ASP A 2 -6.47 7.44 9.02
N ALA A 3 -5.77 6.92 8.01
CA ALA A 3 -6.15 7.08 6.62
C ALA A 3 -7.37 6.22 6.22
N THR A 4 -7.54 5.05 6.81
CA THR A 4 -8.65 4.13 6.51
C THR A 4 -9.68 4.05 7.63
N GLY A 5 -9.34 4.50 8.85
CA GLY A 5 -10.21 4.36 10.03
C GLY A 5 -10.36 2.91 10.52
N LEU A 6 -9.62 1.96 9.94
CA LEU A 6 -9.70 0.54 10.28
C LEU A 6 -8.66 0.16 11.34
N PRO A 7 -8.97 -0.77 12.25
CA PRO A 7 -8.01 -1.29 13.22
C PRO A 7 -6.97 -2.20 12.56
N SER A 8 -5.86 -2.42 13.26
CA SER A 8 -4.68 -3.12 12.73
C SER A 8 -4.96 -4.59 12.49
N GLY A 9 -5.81 -5.18 13.34
CA GLY A 9 -6.34 -6.52 13.19
C GLY A 9 -7.17 -6.72 11.92
N THR A 10 -7.59 -5.64 11.23
CA THR A 10 -8.27 -5.71 9.93
C THR A 10 -7.33 -5.40 8.79
N VAL A 11 -6.50 -4.36 8.93
CA VAL A 11 -5.61 -3.89 7.85
C VAL A 11 -4.57 -4.94 7.47
N TYR A 12 -3.86 -5.53 8.43
CA TYR A 12 -2.76 -6.45 8.12
C TYR A 12 -3.22 -7.77 7.51
N PRO A 13 -4.32 -8.41 7.97
CA PRO A 13 -4.86 -9.58 7.27
C PRO A 13 -5.29 -9.30 5.83
N ILE A 14 -5.90 -8.13 5.57
CA ILE A 14 -6.28 -7.73 4.20
C ILE A 14 -5.03 -7.55 3.33
N LEU A 15 -4.01 -6.81 3.80
CA LEU A 15 -2.76 -6.64 3.06
C LEU A 15 -2.10 -7.99 2.74
N ARG A 16 -2.09 -8.92 3.71
CA ARG A 16 -1.54 -10.27 3.51
C ARG A 16 -2.32 -11.06 2.45
N ARG A 17 -3.64 -10.89 2.39
CA ARG A 17 -4.47 -11.54 1.38
C ARG A 17 -4.19 -11.00 -0.02
N ILE A 18 -4.14 -9.66 -0.17
CA ILE A 18 -3.86 -8.99 -1.45
C ILE A 18 -2.45 -9.34 -1.96
N ASP A 19 -1.47 -9.45 -1.06
CA ASP A 19 -0.09 -9.89 -1.37
C ASP A 19 -0.06 -11.36 -1.84
N ARG A 20 -0.80 -12.26 -1.17
CA ARG A 20 -0.94 -13.67 -1.59
C ARG A 20 -1.62 -13.85 -2.94
N GLU A 21 -2.55 -12.96 -3.27
CA GLU A 21 -3.24 -12.94 -4.57
C GLU A 21 -2.38 -12.27 -5.67
N ALA A 22 -1.14 -11.88 -5.38
CA ALA A 22 -0.20 -11.22 -6.29
C ALA A 22 -0.72 -9.90 -6.89
N LEU A 23 -1.67 -9.26 -6.22
CA LEU A 23 -2.22 -7.95 -6.60
C LEU A 23 -1.30 -6.81 -6.13
N VAL A 24 -0.48 -7.08 -5.11
CA VAL A 24 0.63 -6.21 -4.70
C VAL A 24 1.91 -7.03 -4.65
N SER A 25 3.03 -6.36 -4.88
CA SER A 25 4.35 -6.83 -4.50
C SER A 25 4.71 -6.23 -3.15
N SER A 26 5.46 -6.98 -2.33
CA SER A 26 5.90 -6.50 -1.03
C SER A 26 7.41 -6.59 -0.88
N ARG A 27 8.00 -5.58 -0.23
CA ARG A 27 9.43 -5.54 0.10
C ARG A 27 9.64 -4.95 1.48
N TRP A 28 10.60 -5.51 2.21
CA TRP A 28 11.13 -4.82 3.37
C TRP A 28 12.04 -3.68 2.92
N GLU A 29 12.05 -2.59 3.68
CA GLU A 29 13.05 -1.55 3.49
C GLU A 29 14.44 -2.04 3.91
N SER A 30 15.49 -1.29 3.55
CA SER A 30 16.83 -1.67 3.94
C SER A 30 17.05 -1.48 5.44
N GLU A 31 17.71 -2.45 6.09
CA GLU A 31 18.04 -2.38 7.51
C GLU A 31 18.91 -1.16 7.83
N THR A 32 19.80 -0.78 6.91
CA THR A 32 20.65 0.40 7.01
C THR A 32 19.86 1.71 7.06
N GLU A 33 18.77 1.83 6.28
CA GLU A 33 17.89 3.00 6.35
C GLU A 33 17.05 3.02 7.62
N ALA A 34 16.56 1.86 8.07
CA ALA A 34 15.80 1.73 9.30
C ALA A 34 16.64 2.11 10.53
N HIS A 35 17.86 1.59 10.62
CA HIS A 35 18.83 1.92 11.66
C HIS A 35 19.19 3.41 11.67
N ARG A 36 19.52 3.99 10.50
CA ARG A 36 19.81 5.43 10.40
C ARG A 36 18.64 6.30 10.87
N ALA A 37 17.42 5.85 10.64
CA ALA A 37 16.21 6.54 11.06
C ALA A 37 15.72 6.16 12.47
N GLN A 38 16.48 5.35 13.23
CA GLN A 38 16.20 4.91 14.60
C GLN A 38 14.76 4.38 14.78
N ARG A 39 14.30 3.57 13.83
CA ARG A 39 12.94 3.03 13.83
C ARG A 39 12.91 1.60 13.31
N PRO A 40 11.85 0.83 13.62
CA PRO A 40 11.67 -0.49 13.05
C PRO A 40 11.58 -0.48 11.52
N LEU A 41 11.94 -1.62 10.93
CA LEU A 41 11.81 -1.90 9.50
C LEU A 41 10.36 -1.72 9.03
N ARG A 42 10.16 -0.99 7.95
CA ARG A 42 8.90 -0.87 7.22
C ARG A 42 8.82 -1.91 6.12
N ARG A 43 7.61 -2.44 5.93
CA ARG A 43 7.26 -3.22 4.75
C ARG A 43 6.50 -2.33 3.77
N TYR A 44 7.06 -2.15 2.59
CA TYR A 44 6.45 -1.43 1.48
C TYR A 44 5.66 -2.39 0.59
N TYR A 45 4.58 -1.86 0.02
CA TYR A 45 3.72 -2.56 -0.92
C TYR A 45 3.54 -1.69 -2.16
N GLU A 46 3.60 -2.30 -3.33
CA GLU A 46 3.40 -1.65 -4.62
C GLU A 46 2.42 -2.46 -5.46
N LEU A 47 1.48 -1.80 -6.14
CA LEU A 47 0.51 -2.48 -7.00
C LEU A 47 1.24 -3.19 -8.14
N THR A 48 0.86 -4.43 -8.40
CA THR A 48 1.28 -5.13 -9.63
C THR A 48 0.39 -4.69 -10.79
N ALA A 49 0.77 -5.06 -12.03
CA ALA A 49 -0.09 -4.84 -13.18
C ALA A 49 -1.47 -5.51 -13.03
N ALA A 50 -1.55 -6.66 -12.34
CA ALA A 50 -2.82 -7.31 -12.02
C ALA A 50 -3.64 -6.50 -11.00
N GLY A 51 -2.98 -5.98 -9.96
CA GLY A 51 -3.61 -5.10 -8.98
C GLY A 51 -4.16 -3.80 -9.58
N GLU A 52 -3.42 -3.19 -10.52
CA GLU A 52 -3.89 -1.97 -11.20
C GLU A 52 -5.15 -2.23 -12.04
N ARG A 53 -5.22 -3.35 -12.77
CA ARG A 53 -6.41 -3.73 -13.53
C ARG A 53 -7.62 -3.94 -12.62
N LEU A 54 -7.44 -4.71 -11.55
CA LEU A 54 -8.52 -4.96 -10.58
C LEU A 54 -8.99 -3.66 -9.91
N LEU A 55 -8.07 -2.74 -9.60
CA LEU A 55 -8.42 -1.44 -9.03
C LEU A 55 -9.30 -0.64 -10.00
N ALA A 56 -8.94 -0.60 -11.29
CA ALA A 56 -9.72 0.10 -12.31
C ALA A 56 -11.14 -0.48 -12.47
N GLU A 57 -11.26 -1.81 -12.49
CA GLU A 57 -12.54 -2.51 -12.52
C GLU A 57 -13.38 -2.19 -11.28
N SER A 58 -12.76 -2.27 -10.09
CA SER A 58 -13.43 -2.01 -8.82
C SER A 58 -13.94 -0.58 -8.71
N LEU A 59 -13.16 0.41 -9.17
CA LEU A 59 -13.58 1.81 -9.23
C LEU A 59 -14.75 2.02 -10.19
N SER A 60 -14.80 1.28 -11.30
CA SER A 60 -15.89 1.36 -12.26
C SER A 60 -17.18 0.73 -11.71
N ARG A 61 -17.04 -0.38 -10.98
CA ARG A 61 -18.14 -1.15 -10.40
C ARG A 61 -18.76 -0.48 -9.17
N TYR A 62 -17.93 0.10 -8.31
CA TYR A 62 -18.36 0.68 -7.04
C TYR A 62 -18.18 2.20 -7.05
N ARG A 63 -19.22 2.94 -7.48
CA ARG A 63 -19.22 4.41 -7.53
C ARG A 63 -18.77 5.07 -6.22
N ALA A 64 -19.14 4.52 -5.06
CA ALA A 64 -18.73 5.04 -3.76
C ALA A 64 -17.20 5.04 -3.55
N LEU A 65 -16.46 4.11 -4.18
CA LEU A 65 -14.99 4.08 -4.10
C LEU A 65 -14.35 5.24 -4.85
N HIS A 66 -15.02 5.81 -5.85
CA HIS A 66 -14.53 6.94 -6.64
C HIS A 66 -14.32 8.19 -5.79
N GLU A 67 -15.06 8.35 -4.68
CA GLU A 67 -14.88 9.47 -3.75
C GLU A 67 -13.81 9.23 -2.68
N ILE A 68 -13.51 7.96 -2.39
CA ILE A 68 -12.61 7.55 -1.31
C ILE A 68 -11.17 7.43 -1.81
N VAL A 69 -10.97 6.81 -2.98
CA VAL A 69 -9.63 6.52 -3.52
C VAL A 69 -8.79 7.77 -3.84
N PRO A 70 -9.33 8.86 -4.42
CA PRO A 70 -8.56 10.08 -4.66
C PRO A 70 -8.07 10.75 -3.37
N ARG A 71 -8.86 10.68 -2.29
CA ARG A 71 -8.50 11.22 -0.97
C ARG A 71 -7.33 10.45 -0.35
N ALA A 72 -7.35 9.12 -0.45
CA ALA A 72 -6.25 8.27 0.02
C ALA A 72 -4.96 8.54 -0.76
N ARG A 73 -5.02 8.64 -2.09
CA ARG A 73 -3.85 8.92 -2.95
C ARG A 73 -3.20 10.28 -2.66
N ARG A 74 -3.98 11.32 -2.36
CA ARG A 74 -3.46 12.66 -2.00
C ARG A 74 -2.69 12.68 -0.68
N LYS A 75 -3.13 11.92 0.33
CA LYS A 75 -2.45 11.84 1.63
C LYS A 75 -1.17 11.00 1.62
N ILE A 76 -1.03 10.06 0.67
CA ILE A 76 0.02 9.05 0.69
C ILE A 76 1.25 9.45 -0.15
N ARG A 77 1.26 10.62 -0.82
CA ARG A 77 2.31 11.06 -1.77
C ARG A 77 3.72 10.65 -1.29
N PRO A 78 4.29 9.55 -1.80
CA PRO A 78 5.57 9.07 -1.30
C PRO A 78 6.66 9.87 -1.99
N THR A 79 7.69 10.26 -1.23
CA THR A 79 9.01 10.50 -1.81
C THR A 79 9.44 9.20 -2.48
N ARG A 80 9.25 9.09 -3.80
CA ARG A 80 9.94 8.08 -4.62
C ARG A 80 11.43 8.37 -4.52
N ARG A 81 12.07 7.89 -3.46
CA ARG A 81 13.52 7.80 -3.42
C ARG A 81 13.87 6.51 -4.15
N PRO A 82 14.66 6.54 -5.22
CA PRO A 82 15.13 5.32 -5.85
C PRO A 82 16.01 4.61 -4.83
N VAL A 83 15.54 3.48 -4.32
CA VAL A 83 16.36 2.52 -3.59
C VAL A 83 17.06 1.69 -4.66
N THR A 84 18.24 2.15 -5.06
CA THR A 84 19.16 1.40 -5.91
C THR A 84 19.69 0.19 -5.11
N PRO A 85 19.85 -1.00 -5.73
CA PRO A 85 20.40 -2.18 -5.07
C PRO A 85 21.80 -1.97 -4.48
#